data_AF-A0A4Y2HCN3-F1
#
_entry.id   AF-A0A4Y2HCN3-F1
#
_cell.length_a   1.000
_cell.length_b   1.000
_cell.length_c   1.000
_cell.angle_alpha   90.00
_cell.angle_beta   90.00
_cell.angle_gamma   90.00
#
_symmetry.space_group_name_H-M   'P 1'
#
loop_
_entity.id
_entity.type
_entity.pdbx_description
1 polymer ?
#
loop_
_entity_poly.entity_id
_entity_poly.type
_entity_poly.pdbx_seq_one_letter_code
_entity_poly.pdbx_strand_id
1 'polypeptide(L)'
;MARAIHYLKLSLFSSQLKLNTKDVYLFIVIIYVKPWLQWILAVKAPYRDLCFLKSLKAYEEVNESISKAASQKFCQDLWYFTDEIAVLAIFDDDVDEETKLKMVANLHRKIFSTHEKRYIPSKEELCGSLYGEFDTLIL
;
A
#
# COMPACT_ATOMS: atom_id res chain seq x y z
N MET A 1 -12.80 3.98 -0.64
CA MET A 1 -13.70 2.97 -1.25
C MET A 1 -14.90 3.57 -1.97
N ALA A 2 -16.04 3.89 -1.33
CA ALA A 2 -17.25 4.35 -2.04
C ALA A 2 -17.04 5.62 -2.91
N ARG A 3 -16.24 6.59 -2.44
CA ARG A 3 -15.91 7.81 -3.19
C ARG A 3 -15.15 7.52 -4.49
N ALA A 4 -14.26 6.53 -4.52
CA ALA A 4 -13.51 6.17 -5.72
C ALA A 4 -14.42 5.60 -6.82
N ILE A 5 -15.44 4.81 -6.45
CA ILE A 5 -16.47 4.32 -7.38
C ILE A 5 -17.28 5.49 -7.94
N HIS A 6 -17.61 6.48 -7.10
CA HIS A 6 -18.28 7.71 -7.59
C HIS A 6 -17.41 8.47 -8.58
N TYR A 7 -16.12 8.63 -8.31
CA TYR A 7 -15.19 9.23 -9.26
C TYR A 7 -15.07 8.40 -10.56
N LEU A 8 -15.06 7.07 -10.49
CA LEU A 8 -15.05 6.23 -11.68
C LEU A 8 -16.32 6.41 -12.52
N LYS A 9 -17.49 6.45 -11.88
CA LYS A 9 -18.76 6.79 -12.57
C LYS A 9 -18.70 8.19 -13.18
N LEU A 10 -18.23 9.18 -12.43
CA LEU A 10 -18.03 10.55 -12.92
C LEU A 10 -17.07 10.62 -14.11
N SER A 11 -16.05 9.76 -14.17
CA SER A 11 -15.12 9.70 -15.31
C SER A 11 -15.81 9.15 -16.57
N LEU A 12 -16.64 8.10 -16.42
CA LEU A 12 -17.42 7.55 -17.52
C LEU A 12 -18.41 8.56 -18.10
N PHE A 13 -18.95 9.46 -17.27
CA PHE A 13 -19.83 10.56 -17.67
C PHE A 13 -19.10 11.90 -17.86
N SER A 14 -17.76 11.90 -17.95
CA SER A 14 -16.97 13.14 -18.06
C SER A 14 -17.22 13.91 -19.36
N SER A 15 -17.71 13.23 -20.42
CA SER A 15 -18.16 13.90 -21.65
C SER A 15 -19.43 14.74 -21.43
N GLN A 16 -20.22 14.44 -20.39
CA GLN A 16 -21.44 15.15 -20.02
C GLN A 16 -21.23 16.16 -18.89
N LEU A 17 -20.19 15.98 -18.07
CA LEU A 17 -19.87 16.80 -16.89
C LEU A 17 -18.53 17.52 -17.09
N LYS A 18 -18.58 18.84 -17.29
CA LYS A 18 -17.39 19.73 -17.39
C LYS A 18 -16.67 19.82 -16.03
N LEU A 19 -15.91 18.80 -15.66
CA LEU A 19 -15.10 18.79 -14.43
C LEU A 19 -13.62 18.65 -14.76
N ASN A 20 -12.78 19.49 -14.15
CA ASN A 20 -11.34 19.56 -14.37
C ASN A 20 -10.55 18.63 -13.41
N THR A 21 -10.96 17.36 -13.32
CA THR A 21 -10.42 16.38 -12.33
C THR A 21 -9.68 15.21 -13.00
N LYS A 22 -9.06 15.45 -14.17
CA LYS A 22 -8.40 14.42 -14.99
C LYS A 22 -7.34 13.63 -14.22
N ASP A 23 -6.52 14.30 -13.40
CA ASP A 23 -5.41 13.67 -12.69
C ASP A 23 -5.88 12.69 -11.61
N VAL A 24 -7.01 12.98 -10.96
CA VAL A 24 -7.62 12.10 -9.96
C VAL A 24 -8.21 10.86 -10.64
N TYR A 25 -8.80 11.01 -11.83
CA TYR A 25 -9.29 9.86 -12.59
C TYR A 25 -8.14 8.96 -13.05
N LEU A 26 -7.06 9.56 -13.56
CA LEU A 26 -5.88 8.82 -14.00
C LEU A 26 -5.28 8.03 -12.83
N PHE A 27 -5.15 8.66 -11.67
CA PHE A 27 -4.73 7.99 -10.44
C PHE A 27 -5.63 6.80 -10.08
N ILE A 28 -6.95 6.99 -10.08
CA ILE A 28 -7.88 5.92 -9.71
C ILE A 28 -7.74 4.74 -10.68
N VAL A 29 -7.72 5.00 -11.98
CA VAL A 29 -7.70 3.95 -13.00
C VAL A 29 -6.36 3.20 -13.02
N ILE A 30 -5.24 3.92 -12.95
CA ILE A 30 -3.90 3.33 -13.08
C ILE A 30 -3.43 2.70 -11.76
N ILE A 31 -3.62 3.41 -10.64
CA ILE A 31 -3.01 3.05 -9.36
C ILE A 31 -4.00 2.35 -8.42
N TYR A 32 -5.25 2.81 -8.35
CA TYR A 32 -6.18 2.36 -7.30
C TYR A 32 -7.01 1.11 -7.65
N VAL A 33 -7.46 0.97 -8.91
CA VAL A 33 -8.38 -0.11 -9.32
C VAL A 33 -7.77 -1.50 -9.18
N LYS A 34 -6.50 -1.67 -9.56
CA LYS A 34 -5.83 -2.99 -9.53
C LYS A 34 -5.69 -3.56 -8.11
N PRO A 35 -5.11 -2.84 -7.12
CA PRO A 35 -5.08 -3.29 -5.73
C PRO A 35 -6.48 -3.51 -5.15
N TRP A 36 -7.43 -2.63 -5.50
CA TRP A 36 -8.81 -2.71 -5.00
C TRP A 36 -9.49 -4.05 -5.30
N LEU A 37 -9.29 -4.60 -6.50
CA LEU A 37 -9.84 -5.90 -6.87
C LEU A 37 -9.12 -7.07 -6.19
N GLN A 38 -7.84 -6.90 -5.84
CA GLN A 38 -7.01 -7.96 -5.26
C GLN A 38 -7.15 -8.06 -3.73
N TRP A 39 -7.54 -6.97 -3.05
CA TRP A 39 -7.78 -6.94 -1.60
C TRP A 39 -8.98 -7.78 -1.11
N ILE A 40 -9.73 -8.41 -2.01
CA ILE A 40 -10.83 -9.32 -1.64
C ILE A 40 -10.30 -10.57 -0.92
N LEU A 41 -9.05 -10.98 -1.20
CA LEU A 41 -8.42 -12.11 -0.55
C LEU A 41 -7.54 -11.66 0.63
N ALA A 42 -7.92 -12.05 1.85
CA ALA A 42 -7.21 -11.66 3.07
C ALA A 42 -5.72 -12.07 3.06
N VAL A 43 -5.40 -13.24 2.50
CA VAL A 43 -4.02 -13.74 2.38
C VAL A 43 -3.14 -12.83 1.51
N LYS A 44 -3.74 -12.20 0.49
CA LYS A 44 -3.03 -11.30 -0.43
C LYS A 44 -2.95 -9.88 0.10
N ALA A 45 -3.82 -9.49 1.04
CA ALA A 45 -3.90 -8.13 1.52
C ALA A 45 -2.54 -7.54 1.96
N PRO A 46 -1.72 -8.22 2.79
CA PRO A 46 -0.51 -7.61 3.32
C PRO A 46 0.53 -7.32 2.24
N TYR A 47 0.77 -8.26 1.32
CA TYR A 47 1.71 -8.04 0.23
C TYR A 47 1.22 -6.94 -0.73
N ARG A 48 -0.09 -6.93 -1.03
CA ARG A 48 -0.69 -5.94 -1.93
C ARG A 48 -0.70 -4.54 -1.34
N ASP A 49 -0.87 -4.40 -0.03
CA ASP A 49 -0.74 -3.12 0.67
C ASP A 49 0.65 -2.51 0.49
N LEU A 50 1.69 -3.33 0.62
CA LEU A 50 3.07 -2.90 0.41
C LEU A 50 3.36 -2.60 -1.07
N CYS A 51 2.85 -3.42 -2.00
CA CYS A 51 2.95 -3.13 -3.43
C CYS A 51 2.24 -1.83 -3.81
N PHE A 52 1.12 -1.51 -3.15
CA PHE A 52 0.40 -0.27 -3.37
C PHE A 52 1.23 0.94 -2.93
N LEU A 53 1.88 0.89 -1.77
CA LEU A 53 2.82 1.93 -1.33
C LEU A 53 3.98 2.12 -2.33
N LYS A 54 4.57 1.03 -2.84
CA LYS A 54 5.60 1.10 -3.88
C LYS A 54 5.08 1.78 -5.15
N SER A 55 3.85 1.45 -5.55
CA SER A 55 3.20 2.04 -6.73
C SER A 55 2.89 3.52 -6.53
N LEU A 56 2.48 3.92 -5.32
CA LEU A 56 2.28 5.33 -4.97
C LEU A 56 3.58 6.10 -5.09
N LYS A 57 4.70 5.56 -4.59
CA LYS A 57 5.99 6.23 -4.74
C LYS A 57 6.38 6.42 -6.19
N ALA A 58 6.26 5.37 -7.02
CA ALA A 58 6.55 5.48 -8.44
C ALA A 58 5.65 6.54 -9.12
N TYR A 59 4.41 6.70 -8.65
CA TYR A 59 3.49 7.72 -9.13
C TYR A 59 3.86 9.15 -8.71
N GLU A 60 4.81 9.37 -7.79
CA GLU A 60 5.32 10.71 -7.50
C GLU A 60 5.91 11.38 -8.74
N GLU A 61 6.52 10.61 -9.64
CA GLU A 61 7.07 11.10 -10.92
C GLU A 61 5.98 11.68 -11.85
N VAL A 62 4.74 11.20 -11.72
CA VAL A 62 3.59 11.64 -12.52
C VAL A 62 2.86 12.79 -11.83
N ASN A 63 2.55 12.63 -10.54
CA ASN A 63 1.89 13.66 -9.75
C ASN A 63 2.24 13.52 -8.26
N GLU A 64 3.27 14.25 -7.84
CA GLU A 64 3.77 14.28 -6.47
C GLU A 64 2.69 14.62 -5.45
N SER A 65 1.84 15.61 -5.75
CA SER A 65 0.81 16.08 -4.80
C SER A 65 -0.23 14.98 -4.51
N ILE A 66 -0.74 14.34 -5.56
CA ILE A 66 -1.71 13.24 -5.44
C ILE A 66 -1.05 12.03 -4.77
N SER A 67 0.17 11.68 -5.16
CA SER A 67 0.90 10.56 -4.55
C SER A 67 1.12 10.77 -3.05
N LYS A 68 1.64 11.93 -2.64
CA LYS A 68 1.87 12.23 -1.22
C LYS A 68 0.57 12.23 -0.41
N ALA A 69 -0.49 12.84 -0.94
CA ALA A 69 -1.80 12.85 -0.27
C ALA A 69 -2.38 11.43 -0.14
N ALA A 70 -2.26 10.60 -1.18
CA ALA A 70 -2.72 9.22 -1.17
C ALA A 70 -1.90 8.34 -0.23
N SER A 71 -0.57 8.47 -0.23
CA SER A 71 0.35 7.77 0.68
C SER A 71 0.04 8.10 2.12
N GLN A 72 -0.10 9.38 2.47
CA GLN A 72 -0.47 9.80 3.82
C GLN A 72 -1.81 9.19 4.26
N LYS A 73 -2.81 9.21 3.37
CA LYS A 73 -4.11 8.65 3.69
C LYS A 73 -4.05 7.13 3.86
N PHE A 74 -3.31 6.44 3.00
CA PHE A 74 -3.18 5.00 3.03
C PHE A 74 -2.41 4.52 4.26
N CYS A 75 -1.32 5.21 4.64
CA CYS A 75 -0.57 4.90 5.87
C CYS A 75 -1.44 4.96 7.13
N GLN A 76 -2.43 5.87 7.19
CA GLN A 76 -3.40 5.90 8.30
C GLN A 76 -4.37 4.70 8.27
N ASP A 77 -4.68 4.21 7.07
CA ASP A 77 -5.56 3.07 6.88
C ASP A 77 -4.85 1.72 7.14
N LEU A 78 -3.50 1.71 7.22
CA LEU A 78 -2.66 0.56 7.58
C LEU A 78 -2.58 0.26 9.10
N TRP A 79 -3.49 0.79 9.91
CA TRP A 79 -3.53 0.57 11.36
C TRP A 79 -3.63 -0.92 11.77
N TYR A 80 -4.16 -1.75 10.88
CA TYR A 80 -4.30 -3.20 11.08
C TYR A 80 -3.04 -3.98 10.68
N PHE A 81 -2.06 -3.34 10.04
CA PHE A 81 -0.88 -4.01 9.52
C PHE A 81 0.10 -4.28 10.67
N THR A 82 0.06 -5.50 11.20
CA THR A 82 0.96 -6.00 12.24
C THR A 82 1.85 -7.12 11.70
N ASP A 83 2.85 -7.54 12.49
CA ASP A 83 3.73 -8.66 12.08
C ASP A 83 2.93 -9.95 11.84
N GLU A 84 1.89 -10.21 12.64
CA GLU A 84 1.02 -11.38 12.50
C GLU A 84 0.23 -11.34 11.19
N ILE A 85 -0.22 -10.17 10.78
CA ILE A 85 -0.88 -9.98 9.48
C ILE A 85 0.14 -10.10 8.34
N ALA A 86 1.36 -9.60 8.52
CA ALA A 86 2.42 -9.74 7.53
C ALA A 86 2.78 -11.22 7.27
N VAL A 87 2.71 -12.09 8.28
CA VAL A 87 2.91 -13.54 8.12
C VAL A 87 1.93 -14.17 7.13
N LEU A 88 0.72 -13.62 6.96
CA LEU A 88 -0.23 -14.13 5.97
C LEU A 88 0.32 -14.05 4.53
N ALA A 89 1.19 -13.08 4.24
CA ALA A 89 1.82 -12.95 2.92
C ALA A 89 2.79 -14.12 2.58
N ILE A 90 3.19 -14.94 3.55
CA ILE A 90 3.95 -16.17 3.27
C ILE A 90 3.13 -17.15 2.41
N PHE A 91 1.81 -17.13 2.56
CA PHE A 91 0.88 -17.94 1.78
C PHE A 91 0.43 -17.28 0.47
N ASP A 92 0.91 -16.09 0.15
CA ASP A 92 0.63 -15.46 -1.14
C ASP A 92 1.59 -16.00 -2.20
N ASP A 93 1.05 -16.60 -3.26
CA ASP A 93 1.83 -17.12 -4.39
C ASP A 93 2.55 -16.02 -5.18
N ASP A 94 2.12 -14.75 -5.02
CA ASP A 94 2.73 -13.61 -5.67
C ASP A 94 4.02 -13.12 -4.97
N VAL A 95 4.33 -13.63 -3.77
CA VAL A 95 5.56 -13.31 -3.03
C VAL A 95 6.66 -14.28 -3.43
N ASP A 96 7.83 -13.76 -3.78
CA ASP A 96 8.98 -14.58 -4.14
C ASP A 96 9.52 -15.40 -2.95
N GLU A 97 10.08 -16.57 -3.26
CA GLU A 97 10.56 -17.51 -2.25
C GLU A 97 11.68 -16.92 -1.38
N GLU A 98 12.55 -16.08 -1.96
CA GLU A 98 13.60 -15.38 -1.22
C GLU A 98 13.01 -14.45 -0.15
N THR A 99 12.01 -13.65 -0.51
CA THR A 99 11.29 -12.76 0.41
C THR A 99 10.59 -13.56 1.49
N LYS A 100 9.96 -14.70 1.16
CA LYS A 100 9.35 -15.59 2.16
C LYS A 100 10.39 -16.10 3.17
N LEU A 101 11.56 -16.53 2.70
CA LEU A 101 12.64 -16.98 3.58
C LEU A 101 13.14 -15.87 4.51
N LYS A 102 13.29 -14.65 4.00
CA LYS A 102 13.69 -13.48 4.80
C LYS A 102 12.64 -13.12 5.85
N MET A 103 11.36 -13.16 5.49
CA MET A 103 10.25 -12.93 6.44
C MET A 103 10.28 -13.95 7.60
N VAL A 104 10.51 -15.23 7.31
CA VAL A 104 10.63 -16.28 8.32
C VAL A 104 11.86 -16.06 9.21
N ALA A 105 13.00 -15.72 8.64
CA ALA A 105 14.21 -15.42 9.40
C ALA A 105 14.02 -14.21 10.35
N ASN A 106 13.37 -13.16 9.86
CA ASN A 106 13.05 -11.96 10.64
C ASN A 106 12.04 -12.23 11.76
N LEU A 107 11.04 -13.10 11.51
CA LEU A 107 10.09 -13.54 12.54
C LEU A 107 10.80 -14.28 13.67
N HIS A 108 11.70 -15.21 13.33
CA HIS A 108 12.43 -16.03 14.29
C HIS A 108 13.31 -15.18 15.22
N ARG A 109 13.90 -14.09 14.70
CA ARG A 109 14.66 -13.11 15.48
C ARG A 109 13.79 -12.33 16.47
N LYS A 110 12.55 -12.01 16.10
CA LYS A 110 11.62 -11.17 16.88
C LYS A 110 10.98 -11.90 18.06
N ILE A 111 10.73 -13.21 17.92
CA ILE A 111 10.19 -14.06 19.01
C ILE A 111 11.09 -14.04 20.26
N PHE A 112 12.42 -13.87 20.08
CA PHE A 112 13.36 -13.76 21.20
C PHE A 112 13.48 -12.34 21.80
N SER A 113 12.87 -11.33 21.17
CA SER A 113 12.80 -9.96 21.67
C SER A 113 11.33 -9.58 21.89
N THR A 114 10.77 -10.01 23.02
CA THR A 114 9.41 -9.66 23.44
C THR A 114 9.17 -8.15 23.28
N HIS A 115 8.14 -7.78 22.49
CA HIS A 115 7.17 -6.67 22.61
C HIS A 115 6.43 -6.58 21.26
N GLU A 116 5.09 -6.74 21.25
CA GLU A 116 4.23 -6.54 20.07
C GLU A 116 4.37 -5.09 19.57
N LYS A 117 4.88 -4.91 18.34
CA LYS A 117 5.04 -3.58 17.73
C LYS A 117 4.00 -3.42 16.63
N ARG A 118 2.96 -2.63 16.90
CA ARG A 118 2.07 -2.14 15.84
C ARG A 118 2.85 -1.24 14.90
N TYR A 119 2.60 -1.33 13.59
CA TYR A 119 3.11 -0.34 12.66
C TYR A 119 2.43 1.01 12.91
N ILE A 120 3.19 1.97 13.44
CA ILE A 120 2.75 3.36 13.62
C ILE A 120 3.69 4.21 12.77
N PRO A 121 3.28 4.64 11.57
CA PRO A 121 4.12 5.48 10.74
C PRO A 121 4.41 6.81 11.45
N SER A 122 5.68 7.15 11.61
CA SER A 122 6.11 8.45 12.14
C SER A 122 5.87 9.57 11.12
N LYS A 123 5.74 10.82 11.58
CA LYS A 123 5.56 11.98 10.68
C LYS A 123 6.78 12.20 9.77
N GLU A 124 7.97 11.79 10.21
CA GLU A 124 9.21 11.86 9.44
C GLU A 124 9.29 10.78 8.35
N GLU A 125 8.80 9.56 8.60
CA GLU A 125 8.73 8.47 7.60
C GLU A 125 7.90 8.87 6.37
N LEU A 126 6.77 9.55 6.60
CA LEU A 126 5.85 10.03 5.56
C LEU A 126 6.49 10.99 4.54
N CYS A 127 7.69 11.53 4.80
CA CYS A 127 8.34 12.51 3.92
C CYS A 127 9.67 12.04 3.29
N GLY A 128 10.08 10.77 3.42
CA GLY A 128 11.19 10.27 2.61
C GLY A 128 11.97 9.08 3.16
N SER A 129 11.83 8.72 4.44
CA SER A 129 12.61 7.62 5.04
C SER A 129 11.91 6.25 5.03
N LEU A 130 10.65 6.15 4.57
CA LEU A 130 9.94 4.88 4.37
C LEU A 130 10.70 3.87 3.47
N TYR A 131 11.74 4.28 2.77
CA TYR A 131 12.50 3.38 1.90
C TYR A 131 13.59 2.60 2.62
N GLY A 132 14.28 3.20 3.60
CA GLY A 132 15.39 2.55 4.28
C GLY A 132 14.94 1.51 5.32
N GLU A 133 13.86 1.80 6.04
CA GLU A 133 13.43 0.95 7.15
C GLU A 133 12.66 -0.30 6.66
N PHE A 134 12.02 -0.21 5.50
CA PHE A 134 11.29 -1.33 4.86
C PHE A 134 12.21 -2.29 4.14
N ASP A 135 13.33 -1.83 3.59
CA ASP A 135 14.41 -2.74 3.19
C ASP A 135 14.89 -3.53 4.41
N THR A 136 15.06 -2.94 5.59
CA THR A 136 15.49 -3.72 6.77
C THR A 136 14.47 -4.73 7.32
N LEU A 137 13.19 -4.63 6.94
CA LEU A 137 12.13 -5.56 7.34
C LEU A 137 11.86 -6.66 6.30
N ILE A 138 12.26 -6.44 5.04
CA ILE A 138 11.99 -7.32 3.89
C ILE A 138 13.29 -7.88 3.26
N LEU A 139 14.42 -7.21 3.40
CA LEU A 139 15.80 -7.71 3.15
C LEU A 139 16.41 -8.34 4.40
#